data_AF-A0A6T9Y290-F1
#
_entry.id   AF-A0A6T9Y290-F1
#
_cell.length_a   1.000
_cell.length_b   1.000
_cell.length_c   1.000
_cell.angle_alpha   90.00
_cell.angle_beta   90.00
_cell.angle_gamma   90.00
#
_symmetry.space_group_name_H-M   'P 1'
#
loop_
_entity.id
_entity.type
_entity.pdbx_description
1 polymer ?
#
loop_
_entity_poly.entity_id
_entity_poly.type
_entity_poly.pdbx_seq_one_letter_code
_entity_poly.pdbx_strand_id
1 'polypeptide(L)'
;MGQTSYSSSSFWAKQIGIAVVLVIAAGVLIYMLQTHEQSPTPASQKEEKSVSKGLSEFYRDFRMSSTDPLEDEQGDFVLDIAGVDPNLDSKLANMSSQTRPVDKNWTGEHKYRTFKEGNTLREAISQYAQAEGMQLIWNLEQDFVIKHQFQLDNTVAGSLAKIASAIDSSFEGEVQAYLCAEQRSLVVTAQETDFLKNQCRRVRG
;
A
#
# COMPACT_ATOMS: atom_id res chain seq x y z
N MET A 1 -3.40 -88.35 8.53
CA MET A 1 -3.59 -87.65 7.25
C MET A 1 -5.00 -87.93 6.75
N GLY A 2 -5.87 -86.93 6.70
CA GLY A 2 -7.19 -87.01 6.09
C GLY A 2 -7.45 -85.70 5.36
N GLN A 3 -7.46 -85.73 4.02
CA GLN A 3 -7.68 -84.56 3.19
C GLN A 3 -9.19 -84.28 3.06
N THR A 4 -9.62 -83.10 3.49
CA THR A 4 -10.99 -82.62 3.31
C THR A 4 -11.12 -81.92 1.96
N SER A 5 -11.88 -82.53 1.05
CA SER A 5 -12.25 -81.94 -0.24
C SER A 5 -13.28 -80.82 -0.02
N TYR A 6 -12.89 -79.57 -0.32
CA TYR A 6 -13.80 -78.42 -0.29
C TYR A 6 -14.55 -78.32 -1.62
N SER A 7 -15.89 -78.37 -1.55
CA SER A 7 -16.78 -78.28 -2.71
C SER A 7 -16.71 -76.90 -3.39
N SER A 8 -16.12 -76.87 -4.59
CA SER A 8 -15.84 -75.69 -5.41
C SER A 8 -17.09 -74.96 -5.95
N SER A 9 -18.26 -75.60 -5.93
CA SER A 9 -19.52 -75.03 -6.44
C SER A 9 -20.05 -73.87 -5.59
N SER A 10 -19.88 -73.96 -4.26
CA SER A 10 -20.40 -72.94 -3.32
C SER A 10 -19.60 -71.63 -3.36
N PHE A 11 -18.32 -71.71 -3.74
CA PHE A 11 -17.45 -70.54 -3.89
C PHE A 11 -17.81 -69.77 -5.16
N TRP A 12 -17.96 -70.46 -6.30
CA TRP A 12 -18.33 -69.83 -7.57
C TRP A 12 -19.73 -69.22 -7.55
N ALA A 13 -20.70 -69.84 -6.89
CA ALA A 13 -22.06 -69.29 -6.74
C ALA A 13 -22.05 -67.93 -6.01
N LYS A 14 -21.24 -67.79 -4.95
CA LYS A 14 -21.10 -66.52 -4.22
C LYS A 14 -20.39 -65.45 -5.04
N GLN A 15 -19.35 -65.81 -5.78
CA GLN A 15 -18.60 -64.86 -6.61
C GLN A 15 -19.43 -64.36 -7.80
N ILE A 16 -20.22 -65.24 -8.44
CA ILE A 16 -21.15 -64.84 -9.50
C ILE A 16 -22.24 -63.90 -8.96
N GLY A 17 -22.74 -64.16 -7.75
CA GLY A 17 -23.70 -63.27 -7.08
C GLY A 17 -23.15 -61.85 -6.87
N ILE A 18 -21.90 -61.73 -6.39
CA ILE A 18 -21.24 -60.43 -6.19
C ILE A 18 -21.02 -59.70 -7.53
N ALA A 19 -20.60 -60.42 -8.57
CA ALA A 19 -20.40 -59.83 -9.90
C ALA A 19 -21.70 -59.26 -10.48
N VAL A 20 -22.82 -59.96 -10.31
CA VAL A 20 -24.14 -59.48 -10.77
C VAL A 20 -24.56 -58.21 -10.02
N VAL A 21 -24.33 -58.14 -8.70
CA VAL A 21 -24.63 -56.95 -7.90
C VAL A 21 -23.80 -55.74 -8.35
N LEU A 22 -22.52 -55.93 -8.67
CA LEU A 22 -21.65 -54.85 -9.18
C LEU A 22 -22.11 -54.32 -10.53
N VAL A 23 -22.56 -55.21 -11.43
CA VAL A 23 -23.10 -54.80 -12.75
C VAL A 23 -24.39 -53.99 -12.59
N ILE A 24 -25.28 -54.39 -11.67
CA ILE A 24 -26.52 -53.64 -11.38
C ILE A 24 -26.18 -52.26 -10.79
N ALA A 25 -25.24 -52.19 -9.85
CA ALA A 25 -24.82 -50.92 -9.24
C ALA A 25 -24.20 -49.97 -10.29
N ALA A 26 -23.38 -50.48 -11.21
CA ALA A 26 -22.84 -49.70 -12.32
C ALA A 26 -23.94 -49.20 -13.27
N GLY A 27 -24.94 -50.04 -13.57
CA GLY A 27 -26.10 -49.64 -14.38
C GLY A 27 -26.93 -48.52 -13.73
N VAL A 28 -27.17 -48.61 -12.43
CA VAL A 28 -27.87 -47.56 -11.65
C VAL A 28 -27.06 -46.26 -11.61
N LEU A 29 -25.74 -46.34 -11.46
CA LEU A 29 -24.86 -45.16 -11.48
C LEU A 29 -24.88 -44.47 -12.85
N ILE A 30 -24.79 -45.23 -13.96
CA ILE A 30 -24.87 -44.68 -15.31
C ILE A 30 -26.26 -44.05 -15.56
N TYR A 31 -27.33 -44.68 -15.08
CA TYR A 31 -28.69 -44.12 -15.19
C TYR A 31 -28.85 -42.83 -14.38
N MET A 32 -28.29 -42.77 -13.17
CA MET A 32 -28.24 -41.54 -12.35
C MET A 32 -27.42 -40.43 -13.02
N LEU A 33 -26.28 -40.76 -13.64
CA LEU A 33 -25.46 -39.79 -14.38
C LEU A 33 -26.20 -39.26 -15.63
N GLN A 34 -26.85 -40.13 -16.40
CA GLN A 34 -27.64 -39.74 -17.58
C GLN A 34 -28.86 -38.89 -17.23
N THR A 35 -29.50 -39.14 -16.08
CA THR A 35 -30.66 -38.35 -15.64
C THR A 35 -30.27 -37.00 -15.04
N HIS A 36 -29.00 -36.80 -14.67
CA HIS A 36 -28.49 -35.53 -14.14
C HIS A 36 -27.92 -34.59 -15.22
N GLU A 37 -27.88 -34.99 -16.50
CA GLU A 37 -27.43 -34.16 -17.63
C GLU A 37 -28.57 -33.36 -18.30
N GLN A 38 -29.29 -32.55 -17.51
CA GLN A 38 -29.99 -31.39 -18.05
C GLN A 38 -29.34 -30.09 -17.55
N SER A 39 -28.36 -29.65 -18.36
CA SER A 39 -27.84 -28.28 -18.62
C SER A 39 -26.36 -28.05 -18.23
N PRO A 40 -25.48 -27.44 -19.06
CA PRO A 40 -25.65 -26.91 -20.43
C PRO A 40 -24.63 -27.43 -21.50
N THR A 41 -25.11 -27.50 -22.75
CA THR A 41 -24.47 -27.34 -24.08
C THR A 41 -22.96 -27.61 -24.31
N PRO A 42 -22.60 -28.37 -25.36
CA PRO A 42 -21.37 -28.18 -26.12
C PRO A 42 -21.70 -27.43 -27.43
N ALA A 43 -21.93 -26.12 -27.34
CA ALA A 43 -21.86 -25.26 -28.51
C ALA A 43 -20.40 -24.82 -28.65
N SER A 44 -19.68 -25.50 -29.53
CA SER A 44 -18.48 -24.95 -30.16
C SER A 44 -18.87 -23.72 -30.98
N GLN A 45 -19.10 -22.59 -30.30
CA GLN A 45 -18.94 -21.28 -30.91
C GLN A 45 -17.59 -20.77 -30.45
N LYS A 46 -16.67 -20.73 -31.40
CA LYS A 46 -15.43 -19.99 -31.32
C LYS A 46 -15.83 -18.55 -30.98
N GLU A 47 -15.73 -18.17 -29.71
CA GLU A 47 -15.88 -16.78 -29.31
C GLU A 47 -14.75 -16.03 -30.01
N GLU A 48 -15.10 -15.34 -31.09
CA GLU A 48 -14.19 -14.38 -31.69
C GLU A 48 -13.98 -13.29 -30.65
N LYS A 49 -12.84 -13.36 -29.96
CA LYS A 49 -12.35 -12.33 -29.05
C LYS A 49 -12.06 -11.07 -29.86
N SER A 50 -13.11 -10.32 -30.17
CA SER A 50 -12.99 -9.01 -30.79
C SER A 50 -12.48 -8.02 -29.75
N VAL A 51 -11.57 -7.15 -30.17
CA VAL A 51 -10.98 -6.09 -29.33
C VAL A 51 -12.08 -5.21 -28.71
N SER A 52 -13.18 -5.02 -29.42
CA SER A 52 -14.37 -4.29 -28.95
C SER A 52 -15.09 -4.98 -27.80
N LYS A 53 -15.18 -6.32 -27.79
CA LYS A 53 -15.76 -7.06 -26.66
C LYS A 53 -14.87 -6.95 -25.42
N GLY A 54 -13.54 -7.07 -25.58
CA GLY A 54 -12.59 -6.88 -24.48
C GLY A 54 -12.59 -5.47 -23.88
N LEU A 55 -12.65 -4.42 -24.72
CA LEU A 55 -12.77 -3.04 -24.25
C LEU A 55 -14.13 -2.75 -23.61
N SER A 56 -15.22 -3.34 -24.13
CA SER A 56 -16.55 -3.19 -23.53
C SER A 56 -16.64 -3.90 -22.18
N GLU A 57 -16.02 -5.07 -22.05
CA GLU A 57 -15.90 -5.79 -20.77
C GLU A 57 -15.04 -5.00 -19.78
N PHE A 58 -13.90 -4.45 -20.22
CA PHE A 58 -13.07 -3.58 -19.38
C PHE A 58 -13.83 -2.33 -18.91
N TYR A 59 -14.51 -1.61 -19.79
CA TYR A 59 -15.30 -0.43 -19.42
C TYR A 59 -16.49 -0.77 -18.53
N ARG A 60 -17.11 -1.95 -18.72
CA ARG A 60 -18.18 -2.43 -17.86
C ARG A 60 -17.66 -2.79 -16.48
N ASP A 61 -16.53 -3.49 -16.39
CA ASP A 61 -15.89 -3.87 -15.13
C ASP A 61 -15.40 -2.63 -14.37
N PHE A 62 -14.73 -1.70 -15.07
CA PHE A 62 -14.34 -0.41 -14.53
C PHE A 62 -15.54 0.40 -14.03
N ARG A 63 -16.64 0.49 -14.79
CA ARG A 63 -17.82 1.22 -14.31
C ARG A 63 -18.50 0.51 -13.15
N MET A 64 -18.59 -0.82 -13.16
CA MET A 64 -19.21 -1.57 -12.08
C MET A 64 -18.40 -1.41 -10.78
N SER A 65 -17.06 -1.42 -10.87
CA SER A 65 -16.17 -1.15 -9.73
C SER A 65 -16.15 0.32 -9.31
N SER A 66 -16.41 1.26 -10.23
CA SER A 66 -16.51 2.70 -9.93
C SER A 66 -17.87 3.14 -9.38
N THR A 67 -18.93 2.32 -9.52
CA THR A 67 -20.28 2.62 -9.01
C THR A 67 -20.55 2.07 -7.63
N ASP A 68 -19.72 1.15 -7.12
CA ASP A 68 -19.60 1.00 -5.69
C ASP A 68 -18.87 2.24 -5.19
N PRO A 69 -19.40 2.99 -4.22
CA PRO A 69 -18.58 3.92 -3.48
C PRO A 69 -17.56 3.05 -2.77
N LEU A 70 -16.39 2.87 -3.39
CA LEU A 70 -15.17 2.71 -2.64
C LEU A 70 -15.20 3.90 -1.69
N GLU A 71 -15.53 3.66 -0.42
CA GLU A 71 -15.08 4.56 0.63
C GLU A 71 -13.60 4.74 0.34
N ASP A 72 -13.22 5.91 -0.18
CA ASP A 72 -11.85 6.20 -0.55
C ASP A 72 -11.01 6.11 0.73
N GLU A 73 -10.54 4.91 1.08
CA GLU A 73 -9.55 4.68 2.14
C GLU A 73 -8.22 5.41 1.84
N GLN A 74 -8.10 6.05 0.66
CA GLN A 74 -7.03 7.00 0.35
C GLN A 74 -7.31 8.40 0.89
N GLY A 75 -8.57 8.84 0.92
CA GLY A 75 -8.95 10.16 1.43
C GLY A 75 -8.82 10.31 2.94
N ASP A 76 -8.91 9.21 3.71
CA ASP A 76 -8.85 9.27 5.19
C ASP A 76 -7.42 9.52 5.73
N PHE A 77 -6.38 9.31 4.92
CA PHE A 77 -4.98 9.43 5.37
C PHE A 77 -4.20 10.56 4.71
N VAL A 78 -4.85 11.37 3.87
CA VAL A 78 -4.28 12.58 3.27
C VAL A 78 -5.09 13.76 3.77
N LEU A 79 -4.43 14.69 4.43
CA LEU A 79 -5.05 15.89 4.99
C LEU A 79 -4.64 17.09 4.17
N ASP A 80 -5.60 17.71 3.49
CA ASP A 80 -5.38 19.02 2.86
C ASP A 80 -5.25 20.09 3.97
N ILE A 81 -4.15 20.83 3.93
CA ILE A 81 -3.82 21.88 4.89
C ILE A 81 -3.67 23.22 4.18
N ALA A 82 -3.61 24.31 4.94
CA ALA A 82 -3.53 25.68 4.41
C ALA A 82 -2.33 25.92 3.45
N GLY A 83 -1.38 24.99 3.41
CA GLY A 83 -0.51 24.77 2.26
C GLY A 83 0.73 25.65 2.19
N VAL A 84 1.15 25.92 0.95
CA VAL A 84 2.39 26.64 0.60
C VAL A 84 2.28 28.10 1.03
N ASP A 85 3.19 28.56 1.88
CA ASP A 85 3.30 29.95 2.33
C ASP A 85 4.01 30.80 1.27
N PRO A 86 3.31 31.73 0.57
CA PRO A 86 3.93 32.58 -0.44
C PRO A 86 4.96 33.55 0.15
N ASN A 87 4.97 33.72 1.48
CA ASN A 87 5.90 34.59 2.19
C ASN A 87 6.97 33.81 2.98
N LEU A 88 7.19 32.52 2.67
CA LEU A 88 8.17 31.66 3.35
C LEU A 88 9.52 32.34 3.51
N ASP A 89 10.05 32.90 2.42
CA ASP A 89 11.37 33.54 2.40
C ASP A 89 11.43 34.75 3.33
N SER A 90 10.39 35.59 3.32
CA SER A 90 10.30 36.76 4.20
C SER A 90 10.22 36.35 5.67
N LYS A 91 9.47 35.28 5.97
CA LYS A 91 9.35 34.72 7.33
C LYS A 91 10.69 34.18 7.84
N LEU A 92 11.39 33.40 7.01
CA LEU A 92 12.73 32.89 7.33
C LEU A 92 13.76 34.03 7.49
N ALA A 93 13.71 35.04 6.63
CA ALA A 93 14.59 36.20 6.75
C ALA A 93 14.39 36.92 8.09
N ASN A 94 13.14 37.13 8.51
CA ASN A 94 12.82 37.79 9.78
C ASN A 94 13.28 36.99 11.01
N MET A 95 13.24 35.65 10.95
CA MET A 95 13.66 34.78 12.05
C MET A 95 15.17 34.81 12.34
N SER A 96 15.99 35.07 11.32
CA SER A 96 17.46 35.07 11.46
C SER A 96 17.97 36.09 12.47
N SER A 97 17.26 37.20 12.65
CA SER A 97 17.63 38.28 13.58
C SER A 97 17.33 37.98 15.05
N GLN A 98 16.53 36.95 15.35
CA GLN A 98 15.96 36.71 16.68
C GLN A 98 16.46 35.43 17.37
N THR A 99 17.14 34.54 16.63
CA THR A 99 17.54 33.23 17.14
C THR A 99 19.05 33.05 17.13
N ARG A 100 19.58 32.30 18.10
CA ARG A 100 20.99 31.89 18.08
C ARG A 100 21.16 30.74 17.06
N PRO A 101 21.97 30.91 16.01
CA PRO A 101 22.13 29.90 14.97
C PRO A 101 22.62 28.54 15.53
N VAL A 102 22.24 27.47 14.84
CA VAL A 102 22.89 26.15 15.00
C VAL A 102 24.09 26.01 14.06
N ASP A 103 24.85 24.93 14.22
CA ASP A 103 25.89 24.57 13.26
C ASP A 103 25.29 24.37 11.86
N LYS A 104 25.98 24.83 10.81
CA LYS A 104 25.55 24.68 9.41
C LYS A 104 25.43 23.21 8.98
N ASN A 105 26.12 22.31 9.67
CA ASN A 105 26.07 20.87 9.47
C ASN A 105 25.23 20.15 10.53
N TRP A 106 24.43 20.87 11.32
CA TRP A 106 23.53 20.26 12.29
C TRP A 106 22.58 19.27 11.60
N THR A 107 22.41 18.09 12.19
CA THR A 107 21.46 17.07 11.71
C THR A 107 20.52 16.59 12.81
N GLY A 108 20.90 16.85 14.07
CA GLY A 108 20.27 16.29 15.25
C GLY A 108 20.95 15.00 15.72
N GLU A 109 20.45 14.44 16.80
CA GLU A 109 21.00 13.21 17.37
C GLU A 109 20.59 11.98 16.55
N HIS A 110 21.50 11.02 16.41
CA HIS A 110 21.18 9.74 15.78
C HIS A 110 20.48 8.83 16.80
N LYS A 111 19.22 8.44 16.52
CA LYS A 111 18.42 7.57 17.40
C LYS A 111 17.24 6.95 16.68
N TYR A 112 16.69 5.88 17.27
CA TYR A 112 15.43 5.27 16.85
C TYR A 112 14.26 6.20 17.17
N ARG A 113 13.57 6.68 16.14
CA ARG A 113 12.34 7.49 16.25
C ARG A 113 11.14 6.69 15.81
N THR A 114 10.11 6.65 16.65
CA THR A 114 8.88 5.88 16.39
C THR A 114 7.78 6.81 15.86
N PHE A 115 7.30 6.53 14.66
CA PHE A 115 6.18 7.21 14.06
C PHE A 115 4.94 6.39 14.40
N LYS A 116 4.08 6.94 15.26
CA LYS A 116 2.89 6.24 15.77
C LYS A 116 1.75 6.32 14.78
N GLU A 117 0.98 5.24 14.70
CA GLU A 117 -0.26 5.19 13.95
C GLU A 117 -1.25 6.26 14.42
N GLY A 118 -2.00 6.84 13.47
CA GLY A 118 -2.98 7.90 13.73
C GLY A 118 -2.41 9.31 13.84
N ASN A 119 -1.11 9.48 14.10
CA ASN A 119 -0.44 10.79 14.03
C ASN A 119 -0.15 11.17 12.57
N THR A 120 0.10 12.45 12.31
CA THR A 120 0.59 12.89 11.00
C THR A 120 2.12 12.91 10.92
N LEU A 121 2.67 12.82 9.71
CA LEU A 121 4.11 12.95 9.46
C LEU A 121 4.64 14.31 9.94
N ARG A 122 3.93 15.39 9.58
CA ARG A 122 4.29 16.75 10.02
C ARG A 122 4.30 16.86 11.55
N GLU A 123 3.28 16.32 12.22
CA GLU A 123 3.19 16.37 13.68
C GLU A 123 4.36 15.61 14.33
N ALA A 124 4.59 14.37 13.92
CA ALA A 124 5.64 13.54 14.49
C ALA A 124 7.03 14.17 14.32
N ILE A 125 7.38 14.64 13.12
CA ILE A 125 8.67 15.30 12.89
C ILE A 125 8.76 16.63 13.63
N SER A 126 7.67 17.42 13.70
CA SER A 126 7.65 18.67 14.44
C SER A 126 8.02 18.46 15.92
N GLN A 127 7.44 17.43 16.55
CA GLN A 127 7.76 17.07 17.93
C GLN A 127 9.24 16.70 18.09
N TYR A 128 9.80 15.92 17.15
CA TYR A 128 11.22 15.54 17.19
C TYR A 128 12.17 16.72 16.97
N ALA A 129 11.84 17.64 16.05
CA ALA A 129 12.61 18.85 15.81
C ALA A 129 12.59 19.75 17.06
N GLN A 130 11.40 19.97 17.65
CA GLN A 130 11.23 20.81 18.83
C GLN A 130 11.97 20.27 20.05
N ALA A 131 11.96 18.95 20.26
CA ALA A 131 12.71 18.30 21.33
C ALA A 131 14.23 18.54 21.21
N GLU A 132 14.74 18.82 20.01
CA GLU A 132 16.14 19.14 19.74
C GLU A 132 16.38 20.65 19.52
N GLY A 133 15.40 21.48 19.90
CA GLY A 133 15.49 22.94 19.86
C GLY A 133 15.43 23.53 18.44
N MET A 134 14.82 22.81 17.51
CA MET A 134 14.59 23.23 16.12
C MET A 134 13.10 23.33 15.84
N GLN A 135 12.72 24.09 14.82
CA GLN A 135 11.34 24.15 14.34
C GLN A 135 11.22 23.47 12.98
N LEU A 136 10.05 22.88 12.70
CA LEU A 136 9.70 22.39 11.37
C LEU A 136 8.80 23.41 10.67
N ILE A 137 9.13 23.75 9.43
CA ILE A 137 8.28 24.48 8.51
C ILE A 137 7.86 23.51 7.41
N TRP A 138 6.58 23.14 7.46
CA TRP A 138 5.95 22.26 6.49
C TRP A 138 5.29 23.12 5.41
N ASN A 139 5.97 23.30 4.28
CA ASN A 139 5.55 24.13 3.18
C ASN A 139 5.02 23.28 2.02
N LEU A 140 4.01 22.47 2.32
CA LEU A 140 3.32 21.57 1.40
C LEU A 140 1.82 21.70 1.62
N GLU A 141 1.03 21.47 0.58
CA GLU A 141 -0.44 21.51 0.60
C GLU A 141 -1.10 20.35 1.33
N GLN A 142 -0.35 19.26 1.54
CA GLN A 142 -0.87 18.05 2.17
C GLN A 142 0.01 17.58 3.33
N ASP A 143 -0.62 16.92 4.28
CA ASP A 143 -0.01 16.17 5.38
C ASP A 143 -0.56 14.73 5.35
N PHE A 144 0.18 13.77 5.88
CA PHE A 144 -0.17 12.35 5.76
C PHE A 144 -0.32 11.71 7.14
N VAL A 145 -1.43 11.01 7.34
CA VAL A 145 -1.68 10.21 8.54
C VAL A 145 -0.93 8.88 8.43
N ILE A 146 -0.25 8.51 9.50
CA ILE A 146 0.53 7.28 9.58
C ILE A 146 -0.44 6.11 9.72
N LYS A 147 -0.53 5.28 8.67
CA LYS A 147 -1.37 4.07 8.64
C LYS A 147 -0.92 2.98 9.61
N HIS A 148 0.39 2.76 9.67
CA HIS A 148 0.98 1.73 10.52
C HIS A 148 2.21 2.31 11.19
N GLN A 149 2.39 1.98 12.47
CA GLN A 149 3.58 2.41 13.18
C GLN A 149 4.85 1.95 12.48
N PHE A 150 5.86 2.82 12.44
CA PHE A 150 7.18 2.49 11.91
C PHE A 150 8.28 3.18 12.69
N GLN A 151 9.51 2.71 12.51
CA GLN A 151 10.68 3.30 13.15
C GLN A 151 11.71 3.72 12.09
N LEU A 152 12.34 4.86 12.32
CA LEU A 152 13.50 5.30 11.57
C LEU A 152 14.71 5.37 12.48
N ASP A 153 15.78 4.70 12.07
CA ASP A 153 17.11 4.83 12.65
C ASP A 153 17.88 5.88 11.85
N ASN A 154 17.83 7.13 12.29
CA ASN A 154 18.50 8.26 11.62
C ASN A 154 18.63 9.45 12.59
N THR A 155 19.06 10.60 12.08
CA THR A 155 18.96 11.93 12.70
C THR A 155 17.60 12.58 12.38
N VAL A 156 17.19 13.65 13.08
CA VAL A 156 15.91 14.33 12.75
C VAL A 156 15.92 14.82 11.31
N ALA A 157 17.00 15.48 10.90
CA ALA A 157 17.14 16.02 9.56
C ALA A 157 17.14 14.90 8.50
N GLY A 158 17.84 13.79 8.77
CA GLY A 158 17.85 12.62 7.87
C GLY A 158 16.49 11.92 7.79
N SER A 159 15.78 11.77 8.91
CA SER A 159 14.40 11.27 8.92
C SER A 159 13.47 12.15 8.09
N LEU A 160 13.59 13.48 8.19
CA LEU A 160 12.82 14.41 7.37
C LEU A 160 13.14 14.26 5.88
N ALA A 161 14.41 14.16 5.50
CA ALA A 161 14.81 13.97 4.10
C ALA A 161 14.30 12.65 3.52
N LYS A 162 14.34 11.56 4.30
CA LYS A 162 13.79 10.27 3.90
C LYS A 162 12.26 10.32 3.73
N ILE A 163 11.58 11.00 4.65
CA ILE A 163 10.13 11.20 4.56
C ILE A 163 9.77 12.05 3.35
N ALA A 164 10.47 13.16 3.10
CA ALA A 164 10.32 14.00 1.92
C ALA A 164 10.43 13.18 0.62
N SER A 165 11.47 12.34 0.51
CA SER A 165 11.64 11.47 -0.68
C SER A 165 10.55 10.39 -0.82
N ALA A 166 9.93 9.97 0.28
CA ALA A 166 8.90 8.94 0.26
C ALA A 166 7.52 9.48 -0.16
N ILE A 167 7.25 10.76 0.12
CA ILE A 167 5.99 11.44 -0.25
C ILE A 167 6.12 12.27 -1.53
N ASP A 168 7.31 12.30 -2.13
CA ASP A 168 7.64 13.12 -3.31
C ASP A 168 6.63 12.96 -4.45
N SER A 169 6.26 11.72 -4.76
CA SER A 169 5.31 11.38 -5.84
C SER A 169 3.88 11.90 -5.63
N SER A 170 3.56 12.41 -4.44
CA SER A 170 2.25 12.98 -4.12
C SER A 170 2.13 14.46 -4.46
N PHE A 171 3.20 15.12 -4.92
CA PHE A 171 3.22 16.56 -5.19
C PHE A 171 3.67 16.90 -6.60
N GLU A 172 3.25 18.07 -7.09
CA GLU A 172 3.78 18.65 -8.32
C GLU A 172 5.18 19.27 -8.05
N GLY A 173 6.23 18.48 -8.19
CA GLY A 173 7.62 18.93 -8.02
C GLY A 173 8.51 17.89 -7.37
N GLU A 174 9.69 18.32 -6.89
CA GLU A 174 10.55 17.50 -6.04
C GLU A 174 10.44 18.01 -4.61
N VAL A 175 9.92 17.20 -3.69
CA VAL A 175 9.84 17.48 -2.27
C VAL A 175 11.22 17.33 -1.66
N GLN A 176 11.78 18.45 -1.23
CA GLN A 176 13.11 18.53 -0.67
C GLN A 176 13.07 19.03 0.78
N ALA A 177 14.04 18.55 1.57
CA ALA A 177 14.26 18.98 2.94
C ALA A 177 15.51 19.88 3.02
N TYR A 178 15.40 20.98 3.76
CA TYR A 178 16.48 21.95 3.97
C TYR A 178 16.70 22.21 5.46
N LEU A 179 17.95 22.47 5.81
CA LEU A 179 18.37 23.02 7.08
C LEU A 179 18.68 24.51 6.92
N CYS A 180 17.89 25.34 7.57
CA CYS A 180 18.11 26.77 7.68
C CYS A 180 18.70 27.06 9.07
N ALA A 181 20.03 26.96 9.16
CA ALA A 181 20.76 26.96 10.44
C ALA A 181 20.66 28.29 11.20
N GLU A 182 20.63 29.41 10.48
CA GLU A 182 20.49 30.76 11.04
C GLU A 182 19.09 30.98 11.66
N GLN A 183 18.08 30.25 11.20
CA GLN A 183 16.69 30.34 11.67
C GLN A 183 16.30 29.22 12.63
N ARG A 184 17.23 28.29 12.91
CA ARG A 184 16.97 27.04 13.64
C ARG A 184 15.77 26.26 13.07
N SER A 185 15.63 26.27 11.74
CA SER A 185 14.49 25.67 11.05
C SER A 185 14.90 24.51 10.16
N LEU A 186 14.10 23.46 10.17
CA LEU A 186 14.00 22.48 9.11
C LEU A 186 12.83 22.88 8.20
N VAL A 187 13.04 22.93 6.89
CA VAL A 187 12.02 23.28 5.91
C VAL A 187 11.81 22.10 4.99
N VAL A 188 10.54 21.75 4.72
CA VAL A 188 10.18 20.81 3.67
C VAL A 188 9.26 21.50 2.67
N THR A 189 9.56 21.39 1.38
CA THR A 189 8.87 22.12 0.31
C THR A 189 9.02 21.38 -1.02
N ALA A 190 8.03 21.48 -1.90
CA ALA A 190 8.11 21.05 -3.30
C ALA A 190 8.66 22.16 -4.22
N GLN A 191 8.78 23.39 -3.70
CA GLN A 191 9.22 24.57 -4.43
C GLN A 191 10.56 25.06 -3.86
N GLU A 192 11.62 24.96 -4.65
CA GLU A 192 12.93 25.53 -4.32
C GLU A 192 12.93 27.03 -4.63
N THR A 193 13.19 27.85 -3.61
CA THR A 193 13.36 29.31 -3.76
C THR A 193 14.85 29.69 -3.76
N ASP A 194 15.17 30.87 -4.31
CA ASP A 194 16.54 31.40 -4.26
C ASP A 194 17.02 31.60 -2.82
N PHE A 195 16.12 31.93 -1.89
CA PHE A 195 16.48 32.04 -0.48
C PHE A 195 16.93 30.70 0.08
N LEU A 196 16.14 29.63 -0.12
CA LEU A 196 16.48 28.29 0.37
C LEU A 196 17.79 27.78 -0.22
N LYS A 197 18.03 28.03 -1.51
CA LYS A 197 19.25 27.63 -2.21
C LYS A 197 20.51 28.32 -1.68
N ASN A 198 20.40 29.59 -1.28
CA ASN A 198 21.55 30.40 -0.89
C ASN A 198 21.79 30.47 0.63
N GLN A 199 20.72 30.37 1.43
CA GLN A 199 20.77 30.56 2.89
C GLN A 199 20.55 29.26 3.67
N CYS A 200 20.05 28.21 3.02
CA CYS A 200 19.82 26.92 3.65
C CYS A 200 20.63 25.82 2.96
N ARG A 201 20.84 24.72 3.68
CA ARG A 201 21.55 23.55 3.18
C ARG A 201 20.55 22.42 2.92
N ARG A 202 20.50 21.91 1.70
CA ARG A 202 19.71 20.71 1.39
C ARG A 202 20.20 19.53 2.23
N VAL A 203 19.26 18.83 2.86
CA VAL A 203 19.51 17.64 3.66
C VAL A 203 19.30 16.41 2.78
N ARG A 204 20.13 15.39 2.97
CA ARG A 204 20.00 14.09 2.30
C ARG A 204 19.75 13.02 3.37
N GLY A 205 18.87 12.07 3.05
CA GLY A 205 18.41 11.00 3.93
C GLY A 205 19.31 9.78 3.92
#